data_AF-A0A2X0IRM6-F1
#
_entry.id   AF-A0A2X0IRM6-F1
#
_cell.length_a   1.000
_cell.length_b   1.000
_cell.length_c   1.000
_cell.angle_alpha   90.00
_cell.angle_beta   90.00
_cell.angle_gamma   90.00
#
_symmetry.space_group_name_H-M   'P 1'
#
loop_
_entity.id
_entity.type
_entity.pdbx_description
1 polymer ?
#
loop_
_entity_poly.entity_id
_entity_poly.type
_entity_poly.pdbx_seq_one_letter_code
_entity_poly.pdbx_strand_id
1 'polypeptide(L)'
;MPAPSYEGSVVLDIGAGTGALVIHARAEQDGLEIHVSPVNRPLHRTHAAVRPRHLPDGTSHAAVITPLPTGMYTVWDGDAAHGLVTVTDGQVSEYRWA
;
A
#
# COMPACT_ATOMS: atom_id res chain seq x y z
N MET A 1 30.04 16.02 -0.90
CA MET A 1 29.23 15.35 0.14
C MET A 1 28.29 14.41 -0.59
N PRO A 2 28.22 13.10 -0.27
CA PRO A 2 27.23 12.23 -0.90
C PRO A 2 25.83 12.63 -0.40
N ALA A 3 24.85 12.57 -1.30
CA ALA A 3 23.44 12.79 -0.98
C ALA A 3 22.96 11.70 -0.01
N PRO A 4 22.07 11.99 0.94
CA PRO A 4 21.52 10.96 1.81
C PRO A 4 20.81 9.91 0.96
N SER A 5 21.25 8.66 1.07
CA SER A 5 20.51 7.50 0.59
C SER A 5 19.23 7.39 1.42
N TYR A 6 18.10 7.71 0.80
CA TYR A 6 16.77 7.48 1.38
C TYR A 6 16.45 5.98 1.33
N GLU A 7 17.17 5.18 2.11
CA GLU A 7 16.66 3.87 2.51
C GLU A 7 15.49 4.13 3.47
N GLY A 8 14.33 4.46 2.91
CA GLY A 8 13.09 4.63 3.62
C GLY A 8 12.64 3.27 4.16
N SER A 9 13.18 2.88 5.32
CA SER A 9 12.61 1.80 6.11
C SER A 9 11.19 2.20 6.49
N VAL A 10 10.20 1.47 6.00
CA VAL A 10 8.82 1.62 6.47
C VAL A 10 8.71 0.82 7.76
N VAL A 11 8.58 1.53 8.87
CA VAL A 11 8.15 0.90 10.12
C VAL A 11 6.66 0.59 9.95
N LEU A 12 6.34 -0.70 9.85
CA LEU A 12 4.98 -1.19 9.85
C LEU A 12 4.45 -1.14 11.29
N ASP A 13 3.60 -0.17 11.58
CA ASP A 13 2.83 -0.16 12.83
C ASP A 13 1.67 -1.15 12.68
N ILE A 14 1.92 -2.38 13.13
CA ILE A 14 0.97 -3.48 13.12
C ILE A 14 0.68 -3.82 14.58
N GLY A 15 -0.52 -3.47 15.04
CA GLY A 15 -1.00 -3.70 16.39
C GLY A 15 -2.44 -4.20 16.41
N ALA A 16 -2.99 -4.44 17.61
CA ALA A 16 -4.33 -5.01 17.75
C ALA A 16 -5.42 -4.16 17.06
N GLY A 17 -6.19 -4.79 16.18
CA GLY A 17 -7.23 -4.17 15.37
C GLY A 17 -6.72 -3.47 14.10
N THR A 18 -5.43 -3.57 13.80
CA THR A 18 -4.80 -2.93 12.63
C THR A 18 -3.88 -3.89 11.88
N GLY A 19 -3.87 -3.76 10.56
CA GLY A 19 -2.92 -4.40 9.67
C GLY A 19 -2.28 -3.39 8.73
N ALA A 20 -1.55 -3.91 7.76
CA ALA A 20 -0.97 -3.13 6.69
C ALA A 20 -1.36 -3.72 5.32
N LEU A 21 -1.31 -2.89 4.29
CA LEU A 21 -1.53 -3.30 2.91
C LEU A 21 -0.32 -2.93 2.06
N VAL A 22 0.26 -3.92 1.38
CA VAL A 22 1.26 -3.74 0.34
C VAL A 22 0.60 -3.98 -1.01
N ILE A 23 0.62 -2.97 -1.87
CA ILE A 23 0.15 -3.07 -3.26
C ILE A 23 1.37 -3.13 -4.16
N HIS A 24 1.64 -4.31 -4.70
CA HIS A 24 2.72 -4.55 -5.64
C HIS A 24 2.35 -3.99 -7.01
N ALA A 25 3.28 -3.23 -7.58
CA ALA A 25 3.15 -2.55 -8.85
C ALA A 25 4.40 -2.79 -9.71
N ARG A 26 4.33 -2.39 -10.97
CA ARG A 26 5.45 -2.40 -11.91
C ARG A 26 6.19 -1.06 -11.90
N ALA A 27 7.41 -1.05 -12.45
CA ALA A 27 8.25 0.13 -12.48
C ALA A 27 7.64 1.30 -13.26
N GLU A 28 6.81 1.02 -14.27
CA GLU A 28 6.12 2.04 -15.07
C GLU A 28 5.07 2.81 -14.26
N GLN A 29 4.71 2.32 -13.08
CA GLN A 29 3.73 2.89 -12.18
C GLN A 29 4.38 3.66 -11.02
N ASP A 30 5.69 3.92 -11.05
CA ASP A 30 6.35 4.75 -10.04
C ASP A 30 5.68 6.12 -9.93
N GLY A 31 5.40 6.54 -8.70
CA GLY A 31 4.67 7.77 -8.40
C GLY A 31 3.14 7.69 -8.56
N LEU A 32 2.57 6.59 -9.05
CA LEU A 32 1.11 6.41 -9.14
C LEU A 32 0.49 6.45 -7.73
N GLU A 33 -0.49 7.34 -7.53
CA GLU A 33 -1.25 7.42 -6.28
C GLU A 33 -2.40 6.41 -6.27
N ILE A 34 -2.30 5.41 -5.41
CA ILE A 34 -3.34 4.39 -5.24
C ILE A 34 -4.16 4.73 -4.00
N HIS A 35 -5.47 4.78 -4.17
CA HIS A 35 -6.41 5.03 -3.09
C HIS A 35 -7.02 3.71 -2.59
N VAL A 36 -7.28 3.63 -1.29
CA VAL A 36 -8.06 2.55 -0.67
C VAL A 36 -9.08 3.12 0.30
N SER A 37 -10.24 2.48 0.42
CA SER A 37 -11.22 2.82 1.46
C SER A 37 -11.95 1.58 1.98
N PRO A 38 -12.43 1.57 3.24
CA PRO A 38 -13.29 0.51 3.73
C PRO A 38 -14.54 0.40 2.83
N VAL A 39 -14.98 -0.81 2.52
CA VAL A 39 -16.13 -1.02 1.60
C VAL A 39 -17.42 -0.34 2.08
N ASN A 40 -17.59 -0.19 3.39
CA ASN A 40 -18.75 0.47 4.00
C ASN A 40 -18.60 2.00 4.12
N ARG A 41 -17.43 2.55 3.77
CA ARG A 41 -17.12 4.00 3.81
C ARG A 41 -16.33 4.40 2.56
N PRO A 42 -16.90 4.28 1.34
CA PRO A 42 -16.17 4.45 0.08
C PRO A 42 -15.51 5.82 -0.07
N LEU A 43 -16.08 6.87 0.54
CA LEU A 43 -15.57 8.24 0.55
C LEU A 43 -14.41 8.48 1.53
N HIS A 44 -14.19 7.58 2.50
CA HIS A 44 -13.06 7.66 3.43
C HIS A 44 -11.82 7.01 2.80
N ARG A 45 -11.30 7.66 1.76
CA ARG A 45 -10.10 7.18 1.04
C ARG A 45 -8.83 7.59 1.78
N THR A 46 -7.90 6.66 1.90
CA THR A 46 -6.49 6.93 2.18
C THR A 46 -5.67 6.57 0.94
N HIS A 47 -4.51 7.20 0.76
CA HIS A 47 -3.69 6.96 -0.43
C HIS A 47 -2.23 6.75 -0.08
N ALA A 48 -1.52 6.05 -0.95
CA ALA A 48 -0.08 6.04 -1.00
C ALA A 48 0.40 6.01 -2.45
N ALA A 49 1.53 6.68 -2.69
CA ALA A 49 2.22 6.58 -3.96
C ALA A 49 3.00 5.27 -4.05
N VAL A 50 3.00 4.66 -5.24
CA VAL A 50 3.95 3.60 -5.59
C VAL A 50 5.37 4.17 -5.54
N ARG A 51 6.27 3.44 -4.88
CA ARG A 51 7.68 3.81 -4.75
C ARG A 51 8.59 2.60 -4.99
N PRO A 52 9.84 2.82 -5.46
CA PRO A 52 10.85 1.78 -5.49
C PRO A 52 11.19 1.31 -4.07
N ARG A 53 11.33 -0.01 -3.92
CA ARG A 53 11.71 -0.73 -2.71
C ARG A 53 12.92 -1.58 -3.05
N HIS A 54 14.07 -1.18 -2.53
CA HIS A 54 15.33 -1.91 -2.76
C HIS A 54 15.37 -3.15 -1.87
N LEU A 55 15.39 -4.31 -2.52
CA LEU A 55 15.55 -5.63 -1.92
C LEU A 55 16.93 -6.18 -2.31
N PRO A 56 17.48 -7.17 -1.59
CA PRO A 56 18.76 -7.77 -1.94
C PRO A 56 18.82 -8.38 -3.36
N ASP A 57 17.67 -8.78 -3.90
CA ASP A 57 17.51 -9.43 -5.21
C ASP A 57 17.04 -8.48 -6.33
N GLY A 58 16.79 -7.20 -6.02
CA GLY A 58 16.42 -6.20 -7.02
C GLY A 58 15.55 -5.07 -6.47
N THR A 59 15.01 -4.25 -7.37
CA THR A 59 14.08 -3.18 -7.02
C THR A 59 12.65 -3.63 -7.30
N SER A 60 11.84 -3.75 -6.26
CA SER A 60 10.38 -3.90 -6.38
C SER A 60 9.71 -2.53 -6.36
N HIS A 61 8.50 -2.40 -6.91
CA HIS A 61 7.71 -1.18 -6.81
C HIS A 61 6.43 -1.48 -6.05
N ALA A 62 6.15 -0.71 -5.00
CA ALA A 62 4.96 -0.93 -4.20
C ALA A 62 4.47 0.34 -3.50
N ALA A 63 3.15 0.46 -3.40
CA ALA A 63 2.51 1.36 -2.44
C ALA A 63 2.31 0.60 -1.11
N VAL A 64 2.67 1.23 0.01
CA VAL A 64 2.53 0.63 1.35
C VAL A 64 1.63 1.53 2.17
N ILE A 65 0.53 0.98 2.68
CA ILE A 65 -0.50 1.71 3.42
C ILE A 65 -0.63 1.09 4.81
N THR A 66 -0.33 1.87 5.82
CA THR A 66 -0.35 1.45 7.23
C THR A 66 -0.46 2.69 8.14
N PRO A 67 -1.12 2.59 9.30
CA PRO A 67 -1.97 1.48 9.74
C PRO A 67 -3.33 1.49 9.02
N LEU A 68 -3.92 0.31 8.84
CA LEU A 68 -5.29 0.15 8.36
C LEU A 68 -6.11 -0.67 9.37
N PRO A 69 -7.29 -0.21 9.82
CA PRO A 69 -8.22 -1.05 10.57
C PRO A 69 -8.49 -2.38 9.86
N THR A 70 -8.63 -3.46 10.61
CA THR A 70 -9.01 -4.76 10.04
C THR A 70 -10.36 -4.66 9.32
N GLY A 71 -10.44 -5.21 8.12
CA GLY A 71 -11.67 -5.20 7.34
C GLY A 71 -11.46 -5.38 5.84
N MET A 72 -12.57 -5.30 5.08
CA MET A 72 -12.54 -5.35 3.64
C MET A 72 -12.42 -3.93 3.07
N TYR A 73 -11.49 -3.76 2.13
CA TYR A 73 -11.17 -2.50 1.48
C TYR A 73 -11.40 -2.59 -0.02
N THR A 74 -11.89 -1.50 -0.60
CA THR A 74 -11.84 -1.27 -2.04
C THR A 74 -10.51 -0.61 -2.38
N VAL A 75 -9.84 -1.14 -3.38
CA VAL A 75 -8.71 -0.51 -4.07
C VAL A 75 -9.26 0.26 -5.26
N TRP A 76 -8.84 1.51 -5.43
CA TRP A 76 -9.38 2.42 -6.43
C TRP A 76 -8.33 2.83 -7.47
N ASP A 77 -8.77 2.89 -8.73
CA ASP A 77 -8.08 3.55 -9.84
C ASP A 77 -8.87 4.80 -10.23
N GLY A 78 -8.41 5.97 -9.76
CA GLY A 78 -9.21 7.19 -9.76
C GLY A 78 -10.53 6.97 -9.02
N ASP A 79 -11.65 7.08 -9.75
CA ASP A 79 -12.99 6.83 -9.21
C ASP A 79 -13.56 5.44 -9.52
N ALA A 80 -12.84 4.63 -10.29
CA ALA A 80 -13.21 3.26 -10.58
C ALA A 80 -12.74 2.31 -9.47
N ALA A 81 -13.61 1.39 -9.05
CA ALA A 81 -13.20 0.31 -8.17
C ALA A 81 -12.33 -0.68 -8.96
N HIS A 82 -11.06 -0.79 -8.58
CA HIS A 82 -10.10 -1.70 -9.21
C HIS A 82 -10.24 -3.12 -8.62
N GLY A 83 -10.52 -3.24 -7.33
CA GLY A 83 -10.79 -4.54 -6.70
C GLY A 83 -10.99 -4.47 -5.20
N LEU A 84 -11.07 -5.64 -4.58
CA LEU A 84 -11.25 -5.80 -3.14
C LEU A 84 -10.04 -6.50 -2.51
N VAL A 85 -9.70 -6.12 -1.29
CA VAL A 85 -8.68 -6.77 -0.47
C VAL A 85 -9.13 -6.82 0.99
N THR A 86 -8.78 -7.90 1.70
CA THR A 86 -9.01 -8.01 3.15
C THR A 86 -7.73 -7.63 3.88
N VAL A 87 -7.82 -6.65 4.77
CA VAL A 87 -6.77 -6.30 5.74
C VAL A 87 -7.01 -7.13 7.00
N THR A 88 -6.07 -8.01 7.32
CA THR A 88 -6.14 -8.91 8.48
C THR A 88 -5.42 -8.29 9.68
N ASP A 89 -6.00 -8.44 10.87
CA ASP A 89 -5.40 -7.97 12.13
C ASP A 89 -4.00 -8.54 12.33
N GLY A 90 -3.04 -7.69 12.70
CA GLY A 90 -1.70 -8.14 13.01
C GLY A 90 -0.88 -8.63 11.81
N GLN A 91 -1.34 -8.40 10.57
CA GLN A 91 -0.75 -8.97 9.35
C GLN A 91 -0.50 -7.92 8.27
N VAL A 92 0.40 -8.27 7.34
CA VAL A 92 0.55 -7.58 6.06
C VAL A 92 -0.32 -8.30 5.04
N SER A 93 -1.31 -7.61 4.50
CA SER A 93 -2.08 -8.06 3.35
C SER A 93 -1.43 -7.59 2.06
N GLU A 94 -1.54 -8.38 1.00
CA GLU A 94 -0.95 -8.07 -0.30
C GLU A 94 -2.01 -7.93 -1.39
N TYR A 95 -1.77 -7.01 -2.32
CA TYR A 95 -2.57 -6.80 -3.52
C TYR A 95 -1.67 -6.59 -4.74
N ARG A 96 -2.14 -6.94 -5.94
CA ARG A 96 -1.39 -6.75 -7.19
C ARG A 96 -2.09 -5.73 -8.07
N TRP A 97 -1.36 -4.71 -8.46
CA TRP A 97 -1.78 -3.72 -9.44
C TRP A 97 -1.43 -4.24 -10.84
N ALA A 98 -2.42 -4.82 -11.54
CA ALA A 98 -2.24 -5.51 -12.83
C ALA A 98 -3.37 -5.22 -13.80
#